data_AF-A0A9X7J3D8-F1
#
_entry.id   AF-A0A9X7J3D8-F1
#
_cell.length_a   1.000
_cell.length_b   1.000
_cell.length_c   1.000
_cell.angle_alpha   90.00
_cell.angle_beta   90.00
_cell.angle_gamma   90.00
#
_symmetry.space_group_name_H-M   'P 1'
#
loop_
_entity.id
_entity.type
_entity.pdbx_description
1 polymer ?
#
loop_
_entity_poly.entity_id
_entity_poly.type
_entity_poly.pdbx_seq_one_letter_code
_entity_poly.pdbx_strand_id
1 'polypeptide(L)' 'MMWGYYGSWGMGLWMLVWWVFLIGILVLAVYGLVSLFNRRTGQQPALRPDPLGILKERYARGEITTDEYHRMREELRE' A
#
# COMPACT_ATOMS: atom_id res chain seq x y z
N MET A 1 -54.28 4.26 0.52
CA MET A 1 -53.13 3.34 0.66
C MET A 1 -51.97 3.91 -0.16
N MET A 2 -51.22 4.87 0.37
CA MET A 2 -50.12 5.57 -0.34
C MET A 2 -48.86 5.71 0.53
N TRP A 3 -48.74 4.94 1.60
CA TRP A 3 -47.62 4.99 2.55
C TRP A 3 -46.54 3.91 2.29
N GLY A 4 -46.78 2.98 1.34
CA GLY A 4 -45.85 1.88 1.04
C GLY A 4 -44.72 2.23 0.08
N TYR A 5 -44.80 3.35 -0.65
CA TYR A 5 -43.82 3.69 -1.69
C TYR A 5 -42.58 4.41 -1.13
N TYR A 6 -42.71 5.13 -0.02
CA TYR A 6 -41.59 5.77 0.69
C TYR A 6 -40.70 4.79 1.47
N GLY A 7 -41.24 3.63 1.86
CA GLY A 7 -40.45 2.58 2.54
C GLY A 7 -39.44 1.91 1.62
N SER A 8 -39.73 1.82 0.32
CA SER A 8 -38.87 1.15 -0.67
C SER A 8 -37.63 1.99 -1.03
N TRP A 9 -37.80 3.31 -1.20
CA TRP A 9 -36.69 4.23 -1.49
C TRP A 9 -35.76 4.40 -0.28
N GLY A 10 -36.31 4.43 0.94
CA GLY A 10 -35.54 4.50 2.18
C GLY A 10 -34.68 3.26 2.43
N MET A 11 -35.21 2.06 2.15
CA MET A 11 -34.44 0.81 2.28
C MET A 11 -33.31 0.70 1.26
N GLY A 12 -33.52 1.09 0.00
CA GLY A 12 -32.48 1.07 -1.03
C GLY A 12 -31.32 2.03 -0.72
N LEU A 13 -31.63 3.24 -0.27
CA LEU A 13 -30.62 4.23 0.14
C LEU A 13 -29.85 3.77 1.38
N TRP A 14 -30.55 3.20 2.37
CA TRP A 14 -29.90 2.67 3.57
C TRP A 14 -28.91 1.55 3.25
N MET A 15 -29.27 0.67 2.31
CA MET A 15 -28.39 -0.41 1.86
C MET A 15 -27.16 0.13 1.14
N LEU A 16 -27.30 1.16 0.31
CA LEU A 16 -26.18 1.81 -0.37
C LEU A 16 -25.23 2.50 0.61
N VAL A 17 -25.76 3.23 1.59
CA VAL A 17 -24.97 3.87 2.66
C VAL A 17 -24.19 2.81 3.45
N TRP A 18 -24.80 1.67 3.76
CA TRP A 18 -24.13 0.57 4.45
C TRP A 18 -22.95 0.00 3.64
N TRP A 19 -23.12 -0.20 2.34
CA TRP A 19 -22.04 -0.65 1.45
C TRP A 19 -20.91 0.37 1.35
N VAL A 20 -21.24 1.66 1.19
CA VAL A 20 -20.25 2.74 1.16
C VAL A 20 -19.48 2.82 2.48
N PHE A 21 -20.16 2.61 3.61
CA PHE A 21 -19.53 2.58 4.93
C PHE A 21 -18.54 1.43 5.07
N LEU A 22 -18.93 0.21 4.67
CA LEU A 22 -18.04 -0.95 4.68
C LEU A 22 -16.80 -0.74 3.79
N ILE A 23 -17.00 -0.22 2.57
CA ILE A 23 -15.89 0.10 1.65
C ILE A 23 -15.01 1.19 2.24
N GLY A 24 -15.60 2.22 2.86
CA GLY A 24 -14.89 3.30 3.52
C GLY A 24 -13.98 2.79 4.65
N ILE A 25 -14.47 1.88 5.50
CA ILE A 25 -13.65 1.23 6.54
C ILE A 25 -12.51 0.44 5.92
N LEU A 26 -12.76 -0.34 4.87
CA LEU A 26 -11.73 -1.12 4.20
C LEU A 26 -10.63 -0.22 3.64
N VAL A 27 -11.00 0.87 2.95
CA VAL A 27 -10.05 1.85 2.42
C VAL A 27 -9.26 2.52 3.55
N LEU A 28 -9.93 2.89 4.65
CA LEU A 28 -9.26 3.49 5.81
C LEU A 28 -8.28 2.51 6.48
N ALA A 29 -8.63 1.22 6.56
CA ALA A 29 -7.78 0.18 7.11
C ALA A 29 -6.54 -0.05 6.22
N VAL A 30 -6.72 -0.14 4.90
CA VAL A 30 -5.61 -0.27 3.94
C VAL A 30 -4.73 0.99 3.98
N TYR A 31 -5.32 2.18 3.95
CA TYR A 31 -4.58 3.45 4.03
C TYR A 31 -3.84 3.59 5.36
N GLY A 32 -4.47 3.20 6.47
CA GLY A 32 -3.85 3.17 7.79
C GLY A 32 -2.66 2.21 7.83
N LEU A 33 -2.80 1.01 7.27
CA LEU A 33 -1.72 0.03 7.19
C LEU A 33 -0.58 0.54 6.31
N VAL A 34 -0.87 1.05 5.12
CA VAL A 34 0.12 1.67 4.22
C VAL A 34 0.79 2.87 4.88
N SER A 35 0.06 3.72 5.60
CA SER A 35 0.61 4.87 6.33
C SER A 35 1.50 4.44 7.48
N LEU A 36 1.15 3.37 8.21
CA LEU A 36 1.98 2.78 9.26
C LEU A 36 3.27 2.16 8.71
N PHE A 37 3.20 1.48 7.56
CA PHE A 37 4.38 0.97 6.87
C PHE A 37 5.23 2.11 6.29
N ASN A 38 4.64 3.14 5.67
CA ASN A 38 5.36 4.32 5.18
C ASN A 38 5.96 5.18 6.30
N ARG A 39 5.35 5.21 7.49
CA ARG A 39 5.92 5.90 8.66
C ARG A 39 7.09 5.13 9.28
N ARG A 40 7.14 3.79 9.14
CA ARG A 40 8.34 3.00 9.47
C ARG A 40 9.41 3.07 8.38
N THR A 41 9.03 3.39 7.15
CA THR A 41 9.93 3.85 6.08
C THR A 41 10.09 5.39 6.11
N GLY A 42 9.98 5.98 7.30
CA GLY A 42 10.22 7.40 7.56
C GLY A 42 11.70 7.78 7.49
N GLN A 43 12.44 7.30 6.48
CA GLN A 43 13.67 7.94 6.02
C GLN A 43 13.69 7.96 4.49
N GLN A 44 13.24 9.12 4.01
CA GLN A 44 13.57 9.81 2.77
C GLN A 44 12.62 9.68 1.58
N PRO A 45 12.19 10.84 1.02
CA PRO A 45 11.59 10.89 -0.31
C PRO A 45 12.65 10.45 -1.33
N ALA A 46 12.22 9.64 -2.29
CA ALA A 46 13.00 9.11 -3.39
C ALA A 46 13.55 10.22 -4.32
N LEU A 47 14.53 10.96 -3.84
CA LEU A 47 15.49 11.73 -4.65
C LEU A 47 16.94 11.25 -4.44
N ARG A 48 17.16 10.26 -3.57
CA ARG A 48 18.43 9.54 -3.50
C ARG A 48 18.17 8.10 -3.94
N PRO A 49 18.80 7.62 -5.03
CA PRO A 49 18.77 6.21 -5.34
C PRO A 49 19.40 5.48 -4.17
N ASP A 50 18.61 4.68 -3.44
CA ASP A 50 19.13 3.75 -2.45
C ASP A 50 20.04 2.75 -3.19
N PRO A 51 21.37 2.81 -3.01
CA PRO A 51 22.29 1.97 -3.76
C PRO A 51 22.01 0.48 -3.53
N LEU A 52 21.51 0.13 -2.33
CA LEU A 52 21.09 -1.22 -2.00
C LEU A 52 19.81 -1.64 -2.75
N GLY A 53 18.89 -0.71 -2.96
CA GLY A 53 17.67 -0.91 -3.75
C GLY A 53 17.98 -1.24 -5.21
N ILE A 54 18.91 -0.48 -5.83
CA ILE A 54 19.38 -0.73 -7.20
C ILE A 54 20.08 -2.09 -7.29
N LEU A 55 20.93 -2.41 -6.30
CA LEU A 55 21.67 -3.67 -6.27
C LEU A 55 20.72 -4.87 -6.17
N LYS A 56 19.69 -4.78 -5.32
CA LYS A 56 18.66 -5.80 -5.18
C LYS A 56 17.84 -5.98 -6.45
N GLU A 57 17.55 -4.90 -7.16
CA GLU A 57 16.83 -4.95 -8.43
C GLU A 57 17.65 -5.67 -9.51
N ARG A 58 18.94 -5.37 -9.63
CA ARG A 58 19.84 -6.06 -10.59
C ARG A 58 20.04 -7.53 -10.26
N TYR A 59 20.11 -7.87 -8.97
CA TYR A 59 20.15 -9.27 -8.53
C TYR A 59 18.87 -10.03 -8.90
N ALA A 60 17.70 -9.41 -8.68
CA ALA A 60 16.41 -9.99 -9.04
C ALA A 60 16.23 -10.19 -10.55
N ARG A 61 16.85 -9.32 -11.36
CA ARG A 61 16.93 -9.47 -12.83
C ARG A 61 17.96 -10.51 -13.29
N GLY A 62 18.81 -11.01 -12.38
CA GLY A 62 19.91 -11.91 -12.71
C GLY A 62 21.07 -11.24 -13.44
N GLU A 63 21.14 -9.90 -13.42
CA GLU A 63 22.22 -9.12 -14.04
C GLU A 63 23.53 -9.19 -13.24
N ILE A 64 23.43 -9.53 -11.95
CA ILE A 64 24.58 -9.74 -11.06
C ILE A 64 24.42 -11.06 -10.31
N THR A 65 25.55 -11.71 -10.04
CA THR A 65 25.59 -12.97 -9.29
C THR A 65 25.45 -12.73 -7.79
N THR A 66 25.11 -13.79 -7.05
CA THR A 66 25.01 -13.74 -5.58
C THR A 66 26.33 -13.25 -4.95
N ASP A 67 27.49 -13.71 -5.43
CA ASP A 67 28.79 -13.29 -4.92
C ASP A 67 29.06 -11.78 -5.12
N GLU A 68 28.71 -11.23 -6.28
CA GLU A 68 28.83 -9.79 -6.57
C GLU A 68 27.88 -8.96 -5.72
N TYR A 69 26.64 -9.43 -5.53
CA TYR A 69 25.68 -8.79 -4.62
C TYR A 69 26.20 -8.74 -3.18
N HIS A 70 26.82 -9.82 -2.71
CA HIS A 70 27.38 -9.88 -1.35
C HIS A 70 28.56 -8.92 -1.15
N ARG A 71 29.52 -8.88 -2.08
CA ARG A 71 30.65 -7.92 -2.00
C ARG A 71 30.18 -6.48 -1.99
N MET A 72 29.34 -6.09 -2.94
CA MET A 72 28.88 -4.69 -3.05
C MET A 72 28.00 -4.30 -1.86
N ARG A 73 27.26 -5.24 -1.26
CA ARG A 73 26.48 -5.00 -0.04
C ARG A 73 27.37 -4.77 1.18
N GLU A 74 28.50 -5.44 1.27
CA GLU A 74 29.49 -5.25 2.34
C GLU A 74 30.22 -3.91 2.19
N GLU A 75 30.65 -3.56 0.98
CA GLU A 75 31.27 -2.26 0.68
C GLU A 75 30.35 -1.07 0.96
N LEU A 76 29.03 -1.21 0.75
CA LEU A 76 28.06 -0.16 1.05
C LEU A 76 27.70 -0.04 2.54
N ARG A 77 28.20 -0.94 3.39
CA ARG A 77 27.95 -0.94 4.85
C ARG A 77 29.12 -0.40 5.67
N GLU A 78 30.32 -0.31 5.09
CA GLU A 78 31.48 0.41 5.66
C GLU A 78 31.41 1.91 5.36
#